data_AF-A0A357ANV5-F1
#
_entry.id   AF-A0A357ANV5-F1
#
_cell.length_a   1.000
_cell.length_b   1.000
_cell.length_c   1.000
_cell.angle_alpha   90.00
_cell.angle_beta   90.00
_cell.angle_gamma   90.00
#
_symmetry.space_group_name_H-M   'P 1'
#
loop_
_entity.id
_entity.type
_entity.pdbx_description
1 polymer ?
#
loop_
_entity_poly.entity_id
_entity_poly.type
_entity_poly.pdbx_seq_one_letter_code
_entity_poly.pdbx_strand_id
1 'polypeptide(L)' 'MKVNRSIGCSVTECRYHAKSEPLCSLDSIQVGKNASSAASEKDTECSSFDRE' A
#
# COMPACT_ATOMS: atom_id res chain seq x y z
N MET A 1 -5.24 -9.44 -12.59
CA MET A 1 -5.08 -9.40 -11.12
C MET A 1 -6.45 -9.32 -10.49
N LYS A 2 -6.67 -10.03 -9.38
CA LYS A 2 -7.85 -9.82 -8.54
C LYS A 2 -7.64 -8.51 -7.77
N VAL A 3 -8.58 -7.58 -7.83
CA VAL A 3 -8.49 -6.30 -7.10
C VAL A 3 -9.13 -6.46 -5.73
N ASN A 4 -8.47 -5.94 -4.71
CA ASN A 4 -9.01 -5.86 -3.37
C ASN A 4 -9.67 -4.50 -3.15
N ARG A 5 -10.99 -4.48 -3.13
CA ARG A 5 -11.81 -3.26 -2.98
C ARG A 5 -11.76 -2.65 -1.57
N SER A 6 -11.13 -3.33 -0.61
CA SER A 6 -10.94 -2.84 0.75
C SER A 6 -9.57 -2.17 0.96
N ILE A 7 -8.68 -2.20 -0.04
CA ILE A 7 -7.33 -1.64 0.08
C ILE A 7 -7.11 -0.60 -1.02
N GLY A 8 -7.17 0.67 -0.63
CA GLY A 8 -6.79 1.80 -1.48
C GLY A 8 -5.30 1.78 -1.80
N CYS A 9 -4.94 2.05 -3.06
CA CYS A 9 -3.56 2.27 -3.45
C CYS A 9 -3.54 3.32 -4.56
N SER A 10 -2.95 4.48 -4.30
CA SER A 10 -2.78 5.55 -5.29
C SER A 10 -1.37 5.58 -5.91
N VAL A 11 -0.46 4.75 -5.41
CA VAL A 11 0.93 4.69 -5.86
C VAL A 11 1.00 3.83 -7.12
N THR A 12 1.11 4.45 -8.29
CA THR A 12 1.05 3.76 -9.58
C THR A 12 2.30 2.92 -9.87
N GLU A 13 3.42 3.25 -9.25
CA GLU A 13 4.69 2.49 -9.26
C GLU A 13 4.65 1.25 -8.35
N CYS A 14 3.61 1.09 -7.53
CA CYS A 14 3.43 -0.12 -6.75
C CYS A 14 3.12 -1.29 -7.69
N ARG A 15 3.92 -2.35 -7.60
CA ARG A 15 3.74 -3.62 -8.33
C ARG A 15 2.36 -4.23 -8.13
N TYR A 16 1.71 -3.94 -7.00
CA TYR A 16 0.40 -4.45 -6.66
C TYR A 16 -0.75 -3.50 -6.99
N HIS A 17 -0.47 -2.30 -7.51
CA HIS A 17 -1.51 -1.35 -7.93
C HIS A 17 -2.39 -1.97 -9.02
N ALA A 18 -3.71 -1.77 -8.95
CA ALA A 18 -4.67 -2.35 -9.88
C ALA A 18 -4.59 -1.75 -11.31
N LYS A 19 -3.79 -0.69 -11.49
CA LYS A 19 -3.50 0.08 -12.74
C LYS A 19 -4.71 0.76 -13.37
N SER A 20 -5.87 0.11 -13.39
CA SER A 20 -7.13 0.62 -13.90
C SER A 20 -7.93 1.43 -12.87
N GLU A 21 -7.69 1.22 -11.58
CA GLU A 21 -8.38 1.89 -10.47
C GLU A 21 -7.42 2.10 -9.28
N PRO A 22 -7.66 3.08 -8.39
CA PRO A 22 -6.77 3.42 -7.27
C PRO A 22 -6.90 2.42 -6.10
N LEU A 23 -6.72 1.13 -6.40
CA LEU A 23 -6.86 0.01 -5.48
C LEU A 23 -5.65 -0.92 -5.56
N CYS A 24 -5.42 -1.67 -4.48
CA CYS A 24 -4.38 -2.70 -4.40
C CYS A 24 -4.96 -4.06 -4.81
N SER A 25 -4.11 -4.93 -5.34
CA SER A 25 -4.44 -6.32 -5.66
C SER A 25 -4.12 -7.33 -4.55
N LEU A 26 -3.40 -6.90 -3.50
CA LEU A 26 -3.10 -7.75 -2.35
C LEU A 26 -4.36 -8.06 -1.54
N ASP A 27 -4.52 -9.29 -1.07
CA ASP A 27 -5.61 -9.64 -0.15
C ASP A 27 -5.42 -9.00 1.25
N SER A 28 -4.18 -8.67 1.64
CA SER A 28 -3.84 -7.95 2.88
C SER A 28 -2.58 -7.10 2.71
N ILE A 29 -2.46 -6.00 3.46
CA ILE A 29 -1.24 -5.19 3.54
C ILE A 29 -0.64 -5.22 4.94
N GLN A 30 0.68 -5.06 5.02
CA GLN A 30 1.40 -4.78 6.24
C GLN A 30 1.65 -3.27 6.32
N VAL A 31 1.16 -2.64 7.39
CA VAL A 31 1.53 -1.27 7.73
C VAL A 31 2.73 -1.33 8.67
N GLY A 32 3.79 -0.59 8.33
CA GLY A 32 4.96 -0.40 9.17
C GLY A 32 5.18 1.06 9.52
N LYS A 33 6.36 1.34 10.06
CA LYS A 33 6.78 2.68 10.45
C LYS A 33 8.20 2.95 9.96
N ASN A 34 8.45 4.19 9.54
CA ASN A 34 9.77 4.66 9.10
C ASN A 34 10.55 5.39 10.22
N ALA A 35 9.94 5.51 11.40
CA ALA A 35 10.53 6.11 12.60
C ALA A 35 10.61 5.11 13.76
N SER A 36 11.40 5.43 14.79
CA SER A 36 11.52 4.62 16.01
C SER A 36 10.18 4.40 16.72
N SER A 37 9.27 5.37 16.64
CA SER A 37 7.89 5.32 17.13
C SER A 37 6.99 6.12 16.18
N ALA A 38 5.80 5.60 15.87
CA ALA A 38 4.82 6.34 15.08
C ALA A 38 4.02 7.27 15.99
N ALA A 39 4.10 8.57 15.75
CA ALA A 39 3.33 9.60 16.46
C ALA A 39 2.24 10.23 15.57
N SER A 40 2.36 10.07 14.26
CA SER A 40 1.48 10.60 13.23
C SER A 40 1.33 9.58 12.09
N GLU A 41 0.33 9.79 11.23
CA GLU A 41 0.11 8.95 10.05
C GLU A 41 1.30 8.97 9.08
N LYS A 42 2.05 10.08 9.04
CA LYS A 42 3.23 10.24 8.18
C LYS A 42 4.41 9.37 8.61
N ASP A 43 4.42 8.93 9.86
CA ASP A 43 5.42 7.99 10.37
C ASP A 43 5.10 6.55 9.94
N THR A 44 3.92 6.30 9.36
CA THR A 44 3.48 4.99 8.90
C THR A 44 3.62 4.86 7.39
N GLU A 45 3.94 3.65 6.93
CA GLU A 45 4.10 3.35 5.51
C GLU A 45 3.53 1.97 5.18
N CYS A 46 3.22 1.73 3.91
CA CYS A 46 2.85 0.40 3.44
C CYS A 46 4.12 -0.45 3.28
N SER A 47 4.44 -1.29 4.27
CA SER A 47 5.59 -2.20 4.22
C SER A 47 5.42 -3.36 3.24
N SER A 48 4.23 -3.51 2.65
CA SER A 48 4.00 -4.42 1.52
C SER A 48 4.30 -3.79 0.16
N PHE A 49 4.73 -2.52 0.11
CA PHE A 49 5.10 -1.87 -1.14
C PHE A 49 6.28 -2.59 -1.81
N ASP A 50 6.12 -2.89 -3.11
CA ASP A 50 7.18 -3.34 -3.99
C ASP A 50 7.11 -2.50 -5.26
N ARG A 51 8.27 -2.09 -5.79
CA ARG A 51 8.35 -1.24 -6.97
C ARG A 51 8.32 -2.09 -8.23
N GLU A 52 7.47 -1.73 -9.20
CA GLU A 52 7.42 -2.32 -10.54
C GLU A 52 8.60 -1.88 -11.43
#